data_AF-A0AAJ2QFM9-F1
#
_entry.id   AF-A0AAJ2QFM9-F1
#
_cell.length_a   1.000
_cell.length_b   1.000
_cell.length_c   1.000
_cell.angle_alpha   90.00
_cell.angle_beta   90.00
_cell.angle_gamma   90.00
#
_symmetry.space_group_name_H-M   'P 1'
#
loop_
_entity.id
_entity.type
_entity.pdbx_description
1 polymer ?
#
loop_
_entity_poly.entity_id
_entity_poly.type
_entity_poly.pdbx_seq_one_letter_code
_entity_poly.pdbx_strand_id
1 'polypeptide(L)' 'MAGIEIDDTTLDALQALADAEGLPLDGYLAQVAAEKRRERALDEGAEIFRRVTGDTAIAGAFDAEYGAPAAAALAPRAA' A
#
# COMPACT_ATOMS: atom_id res chain seq x y z
N MET A 1 -3.23 -13.81 -26.14
CA MET A 1 -3.60 -13.63 -24.72
C MET A 1 -3.65 -14.99 -24.09
N ALA A 2 -2.94 -15.21 -22.98
CA ALA A 2 -3.11 -16.43 -22.19
C ALA A 2 -4.47 -16.34 -21.50
N GLY A 3 -5.36 -17.30 -21.74
CA GLY A 3 -6.64 -17.39 -21.04
C GLY A 3 -6.40 -17.77 -19.58
N ILE A 4 -7.08 -17.09 -18.66
CA ILE A 4 -7.15 -17.48 -17.26
C ILE A 4 -8.39 -18.36 -17.13
N GLU A 5 -8.25 -19.58 -16.62
CA GLU A 5 -9.41 -20.38 -16.21
C GLU A 5 -9.99 -19.80 -14.92
N ILE A 6 -11.27 -19.46 -14.97
CA ILE A 6 -12.05 -18.92 -13.87
C ILE A 6 -13.34 -19.72 -13.85
N ASP A 7 -13.78 -20.19 -12.68
CA ASP A 7 -15.06 -20.87 -12.56
C ASP A 7 -16.23 -19.91 -12.80
N ASP A 8 -17.37 -20.43 -13.24
CA ASP A 8 -18.54 -19.63 -13.61
C ASP A 8 -19.03 -18.75 -12.45
N THR A 9 -18.93 -19.23 -11.20
CA THR A 9 -19.37 -18.45 -10.03
C THR A 9 -18.48 -17.23 -9.81
N THR A 10 -17.16 -17.40 -9.93
CA THR A 10 -16.20 -16.30 -9.84
C THR A 10 -16.36 -15.34 -11.03
N LEU A 11 -16.61 -15.86 -12.24
CA LEU A 11 -16.86 -15.04 -13.41
C LEU A 11 -18.10 -14.14 -13.23
N ASP A 12 -19.22 -14.72 -12.78
CA ASP A 12 -20.46 -13.99 -12.50
C ASP A 12 -20.25 -12.90 -11.45
N ALA A 13 -19.50 -13.20 -10.39
CA ALA A 13 -19.19 -12.22 -9.35
C ALA A 13 -18.34 -11.06 -9.89
N LEU A 14 -17.33 -11.34 -10.70
CA LEU A 14 -16.49 -10.31 -11.33
C LEU A 14 -17.28 -9.47 -12.33
N GLN A 15 -18.19 -10.09 -13.09
CA GLN A 15 -19.06 -9.37 -14.02
C GLN A 15 -20.00 -8.43 -13.28
N ALA A 16 -20.63 -8.88 -12.19
CA ALA A 16 -21.50 -8.03 -11.38
C ALA A 16 -20.76 -6.82 -10.77
N LEU A 17 -19.49 -7.00 -10.38
CA LEU A 17 -18.65 -5.91 -9.89
C LEU A 17 -18.28 -4.93 -11.02
N ALA A 18 -17.92 -5.43 -12.21
CA ALA A 18 -17.65 -4.60 -13.36
C ALA A 18 -18.88 -3.77 -13.77
N ASP A 19 -20.06 -4.40 -13.78
CA ASP A 19 -21.34 -3.76 -14.10
C ASP A 19 -21.69 -2.66 -13.08
N ALA A 20 -21.44 -2.91 -11.79
CA ALA A 20 -21.64 -1.90 -10.73
C ALA A 20 -20.73 -0.67 -10.89
N GLU A 21 -19.54 -0.83 -11.46
CA GLU A 21 -18.63 0.27 -11.80
C GLU A 21 -18.85 0.85 -13.20
N GLY A 22 -19.78 0.28 -13.98
CA GLY A 22 -20.06 0.70 -15.35
C GLY A 22 -18.89 0.43 -16.32
N LEU A 23 -18.06 -0.57 -16.02
CA LEU A 23 -16.89 -0.94 -16.80
C LEU A 23 -17.10 -2.28 -17.52
N PRO A 24 -16.50 -2.49 -18.69
CA PRO A 24 -16.36 -3.83 -19.23
C PRO A 24 -15.43 -4.66 -18.32
N LEU A 25 -15.64 -5.98 -18.29
CA LEU A 25 -14.92 -6.89 -17.37
C LEU A 25 -13.40 -6.78 -17.49
N ASP A 26 -12.86 -6.64 -18.70
CA ASP A 26 -11.43 -6.46 -18.93
C ASP A 26 -10.90 -5.13 -18.35
N GLY A 27 -11.67 -4.06 -18.50
CA GLY A 27 -11.39 -2.75 -17.90
C GLY A 27 -11.40 -2.81 -16.37
N TYR A 28 -12.41 -3.46 -15.80
CA TYR A 28 -12.49 -3.70 -14.36
C TYR A 28 -11.29 -4.50 -13.84
N LEU A 29 -10.95 -5.62 -14.49
CA LEU A 29 -9.80 -6.45 -14.10
C LEU A 29 -8.46 -5.70 -14.23
N ALA A 30 -8.31 -4.83 -15.25
CA ALA A 30 -7.13 -3.99 -15.39
C ALA A 30 -7.01 -2.97 -14.25
N GLN A 31 -8.12 -2.37 -13.83
CA GLN A 31 -8.17 -1.45 -12.69
C GLN A 31 -7.81 -2.19 -11.39
N VAL A 32 -8.46 -3.32 -11.10
CA VAL A 32 -8.16 -4.15 -9.92
C VAL A 32 -6.69 -4.57 -9.89
N ALA A 33 -6.12 -4.95 -11.03
CA ALA A 33 -4.70 -5.29 -11.12
C ALA A 33 -3.79 -4.10 -10.79
N ALA A 34 -4.14 -2.88 -11.23
CA ALA A 34 -3.39 -1.68 -10.90
C ALA A 34 -3.47 -1.35 -9.40
N GLU A 35 -4.66 -1.45 -8.82
CA GLU A 35 -4.90 -1.24 -7.39
C GLU A 35 -4.10 -2.22 -6.54
N LYS A 36 -4.14 -3.51 -6.86
CA LYS A 36 -3.39 -4.55 -6.13
C LYS A 36 -1.88 -4.37 -6.23
N ARG A 37 -1.36 -3.90 -7.36
CA ARG A 37 0.06 -3.54 -7.47
C ARG A 37 0.42 -2.36 -6.56
N ARG A 38 -0.46 -1.36 -6.47
CA ARG A 38 -0.26 -0.20 -5.60
C ARG A 38 -0.30 -0.59 -4.12
N GLU A 39 -1.26 -1.42 -3.72
CA GLU A 39 -1.33 -1.95 -2.35
C GLU A 39 -0.03 -2.66 -1.97
N ARG A 40 0.46 -3.56 -2.81
CA ARG A 40 1.73 -4.27 -2.57
C ARG A 40 2.92 -3.33 -2.45
N ALA A 41 2.99 -2.32 -3.32
CA ALA A 41 4.06 -1.32 -3.26
C ALA A 41 4.01 -0.48 -1.97
N LEU A 42 2.81 -0.18 -1.47
CA LEU A 42 2.63 0.52 -0.19
C LEU A 42 3.05 -0.35 0.99
N ASP A 43 2.68 -1.64 0.99
CA ASP A 43 3.07 -2.57 2.06
C ASP A 43 4.58 -2.75 2.14
N GLU A 44 5.24 -2.94 0.99
CA GLU A 44 6.70 -3.03 0.88
C GLU A 44 7.37 -1.73 1.34
N GLY A 45 6.89 -0.58 0.85
CA GLY A 45 7.41 0.72 1.26
C GLY A 45 7.25 0.97 2.77
N ALA A 46 6.12 0.56 3.36
CA ALA A 46 5.86 0.70 4.78
C ALA A 46 6.77 -0.22 5.62
N GLU A 47 7.07 -1.42 5.15
CA GLU A 47 8.04 -2.32 5.79
C GLU A 47 9.44 -1.72 5.78
N ILE A 48 9.90 -1.25 4.62
CA ILE A 48 11.21 -0.60 4.47
C ILE A 48 11.29 0.62 5.39
N PHE A 49 10.25 1.47 5.39
CA PHE A 49 10.19 2.64 6.24
C PHE A 49 10.31 2.28 7.72
N ARG A 50 9.53 1.29 8.21
CA ARG A 50 9.61 0.81 9.60
C ARG A 50 11.00 0.28 9.93
N ARG A 51 11.64 -0.45 9.01
CA ARG A 51 13.00 -0.98 9.21
C ARG A 51 14.03 0.14 9.32
N VAL A 52 14.00 1.10 8.40
CA VAL A 52 14.98 2.21 8.35
C VAL A 52 14.82 3.12 9.56
N THR A 53 13.58 3.49 9.92
CA THR A 53 13.32 4.40 11.03
C THR A 53 13.43 3.73 12.40
N GLY A 54 13.25 2.41 12.48
CA GLY A 54 13.48 1.63 13.70
C GLY A 54 14.95 1.30 13.95
N ASP A 55 15.83 1.47 12.96
CA ASP A 55 17.27 1.28 13.11
C ASP A 55 17.92 2.53 13.70
N THR A 56 18.29 2.45 14.98
CA THR A 56 18.91 3.56 15.70
C THR A 56 20.27 3.97 15.12
N ALA A 57 20.98 3.08 14.42
CA ALA A 57 22.24 3.44 13.76
C ALA A 57 21.98 4.29 12.51
N ILE A 58 20.95 3.93 11.72
CA ILE A 58 20.55 4.73 10.56
C ILE A 58 19.97 6.08 11.01
N ALA A 59 19.09 6.08 12.00
CA ALA A 59 18.54 7.30 12.57
C ALA A 59 19.64 8.21 13.15
N GLY A 60 20.61 7.63 13.87
CA GLY A 60 21.75 8.38 14.40
C GLY A 60 22.67 8.95 13.32
N ALA A 61 22.90 8.22 12.22
CA ALA A 61 23.68 8.73 11.09
C ALA A 61 22.95 9.88 10.38
N PHE A 62 21.64 9.77 10.20
CA PHE A 62 20.82 10.83 9.63
C PHE A 62 20.83 12.09 10.52
N ASP A 63 20.62 11.93 11.83
CA ASP A 63 20.67 13.02 12.79
C ASP A 63 22.05 13.71 12.83
N ALA A 64 23.14 12.96 12.64
CA ALA A 64 24.49 13.51 12.59
C ALA A 64 24.74 14.35 11.31
N GLU A 65 24.14 13.99 10.19
CA GLU A 65 24.31 14.68 8.90
C GLU A 65 23.37 15.89 8.76
N TYR A 66 22.12 15.76 9.20
CA TYR A 66 21.05 16.75 8.96
C TYR A 66 20.60 17.50 10.22
N GLY A 67 21.07 17.08 11.40
CA GLY A 67 20.66 17.60 12.70
C GLY A 67 19.41 16.91 13.24
N ALA A 68 19.45 16.53 14.52
CA ALA A 68 18.29 15.97 15.20
C ALA A 68 17.21 17.04 15.46
N PRO A 69 15.91 16.70 15.36
CA PRO A 69 14.85 17.59 15.81
C PRO A 69 15.03 17.91 17.29
N ALA A 70 14.85 19.18 17.68
CA ALA A 70 14.82 19.56 19.09
C ALA A 70 13.76 18.70 19.78
N ALA A 71 14.14 18.00 20.86
CA ALA A 71 13.22 17.13 21.59
C ALA A 71 11.96 17.93 21.94
N ALA A 72 10.85 17.63 21.24
CA ALA A 72 9.58 18.23 21.55
C ALA A 72 9.25 17.81 22.98
N ALA A 73 9.24 18.77 23.91
CA ALA A 73 8.79 18.52 25.27
C ALA A 73 7.41 17.89 25.14
N LEU A 74 7.29 16.60 25.46
CA LEU A 74 6.03 15.88 25.52
C LEU A 74 5.17 16.61 26.54
N ALA A 75 4.33 17.54 26.08
CA ALA A 75 3.32 18.14 26.91
C ALA A 75 2.44 16.97 27.39
N PRO A 76 2.20 16.83 28.71
CA PRO A 76 1.38 15.76 29.22
C PRO A 76 0.01 15.84 28.55
N ARG A 77 -0.41 14.75 27.90
CA ARG A 77 -1.78 14.63 27.41
C ARG A 77 -2.72 14.75 28.61
N ALA A 78 -3.59 15.76 28.57
CA ALA A 78 -4.65 15.91 29.56
C ALA A 78 -5.56 14.67 29.53
N ALA A 79 -5.88 14.18 30.73
CA ALA A 79 -6.75 13.02 30.98
C ALA A 79 -8.23 13.35 30.75
#